data_AF-A0A0V8CYX6-F1
#
_entry.id   AF-A0A0V8CYX6-F1
#
_cell.length_a   1.000
_cell.length_b   1.000
_cell.length_c   1.000
_cell.angle_alpha   90.00
_cell.angle_beta   90.00
_cell.angle_gamma   90.00
#
_symmetry.space_group_name_H-M   'P 1'
#
loop_
_entity.id
_entity.type
_entity.pdbx_description
1 polymer ?
#
loop_
_entity_poly.entity_id
_entity_poly.type
_entity_poly.pdbx_seq_one_letter_code
_entity_poly.pdbx_strand_id
1 'polypeptide(L)' 'MTELFDSLSENDIELIRLRYMERLTLSEVASRYLLSERTVRNHTNPTIKQVKEIIKQATEQVQHARGID' A
#
# COMPACT_ATOMS: atom_id res chain seq x y z
N MET A 1 7.55 -7.26 -9.05
CA MET A 1 6.30 -6.68 -8.50
C MET A 1 5.16 -6.99 -9.44
N THR A 2 3.93 -7.13 -8.95
CA THR A 2 2.74 -7.19 -9.82
C THR A 2 2.55 -5.83 -10.50
N GLU A 3 2.29 -5.79 -11.81
CA GLU A 3 2.10 -4.56 -12.61
C GLU A 3 1.07 -3.59 -12.01
N LEU A 4 0.13 -4.10 -11.22
CA LEU A 4 -0.91 -3.34 -10.53
C LEU A 4 -0.38 -2.23 -9.60
N PHE A 5 0.82 -2.40 -9.04
CA PHE A 5 1.40 -1.49 -8.05
C PHE A 5 2.66 -0.77 -8.56
N ASP A 6 2.89 -0.77 -9.88
CA ASP A 6 4.09 -0.17 -10.49
C ASP A 6 4.23 1.33 -10.21
N SER A 7 3.10 2.02 -9.99
CA SER A 7 3.08 3.44 -9.59
C SER A 7 3.56 3.68 -8.15
N LEU A 8 3.80 2.65 -7.35
CA LEU A 8 4.26 2.77 -5.96
C LEU A 8 5.75 2.45 -5.88
N SER A 9 6.48 3.24 -5.10
CA SER A 9 7.89 2.97 -4.81
C SER A 9 8.04 1.68 -4.00
N GLU A 10 9.13 0.94 -4.23
CA GLU A 10 9.46 -0.28 -3.48
C GLU A 10 9.48 -0.04 -1.96
N ASN A 11 10.01 1.11 -1.53
CA ASN A 11 10.02 1.50 -0.13
C ASN A 11 8.61 1.71 0.43
N ASP A 12 7.73 2.35 -0.34
CA ASP A 12 6.34 2.57 0.08
C ASP A 12 5.57 1.25 0.17
N ILE A 13 5.82 0.32 -0.77
CA ILE A 13 5.24 -1.03 -0.76
C ILE A 13 5.72 -1.80 0.48
N GLU A 14 7.01 -1.74 0.79
CA GLU A 14 7.58 -2.39 1.97
C GLU A 14 6.97 -1.83 3.27
N LEU A 15 6.89 -0.51 3.41
CA LEU A 15 6.29 0.13 4.58
C LEU A 15 4.81 -0.23 4.72
N ILE A 16 4.05 -0.34 3.62
CA ILE A 16 2.65 -0.80 3.65
C ILE A 16 2.56 -2.27 4.07
N ARG A 17 3.42 -3.14 3.53
CA ARG A 17 3.45 -4.57 3.90
C ARG A 17 3.67 -4.74 5.40
N LEU A 18 4.67 -4.07 5.95
CA LEU A 18 4.98 -4.14 7.39
C LEU A 18 3.82 -3.65 8.27
N ARG A 19 3.19 -2.54 7.88
CA ARG A 19 2.11 -1.92 8.64
C ARG A 19 0.80 -2.68 8.58
N TYR A 20 0.42 -3.17 7.41
CA TYR A 20 -0.94 -3.67 7.16
C TYR A 20 -1.01 -5.18 6.95
N MET A 21 0.07 -5.83 6.50
CA MET A 21 0.13 -7.29 6.38
C MET A 21 0.76 -7.91 7.62
N GLU A 22 1.92 -7.41 8.06
CA GLU A 22 2.61 -7.90 9.27
C GLU A 22 2.11 -7.24 10.57
N ARG A 23 1.24 -6.24 10.46
CA ARG A 23 0.56 -5.54 11.57
C ARG A 23 1.50 -4.88 12.59
N LEU A 24 2.68 -4.44 12.15
CA LEU A 24 3.61 -3.70 13.02
C LEU A 24 3.09 -2.30 13.36
N THR A 25 3.35 -1.87 14.59
CA THR A 25 3.07 -0.51 15.04
C THR A 25 3.99 0.52 14.35
N LEU A 26 3.68 1.82 14.49
CA LEU A 26 4.49 2.87 13.85
C LEU A 26 5.89 2.87 14.47
N SER A 27 5.96 2.75 15.80
CA SER A 27 7.19 2.61 16.57
C SER A 27 8.03 1.40 16.16
N GLU A 28 7.42 0.23 15.94
CA GLU A 28 8.18 -0.95 15.50
C GLU A 28 8.79 -0.77 14.11
N VAL A 29 8.04 -0.22 13.15
CA VAL A 29 8.57 0.08 11.81
C VAL A 29 9.63 1.18 11.90
N ALA A 30 9.36 2.25 12.65
CA ALA A 30 10.30 3.34 12.88
C ALA A 30 11.63 2.83 13.45
N SER A 31 11.57 1.93 14.44
CA SER A 31 12.75 1.31 15.06
C SER A 31 13.55 0.45 14.08
N ARG A 32 12.90 -0.36 13.24
CA ARG A 32 13.58 -1.23 12.26
C ARG A 32 14.36 -0.44 11.20
N TYR A 33 13.84 0.70 10.79
CA TYR A 33 14.41 1.51 9.70
C TYR A 33 15.15 2.76 10.19
N LEU A 34 15.29 2.94 11.51
CA LEU A 34 15.89 4.14 12.13
C LEU A 34 15.22 5.44 11.63
N LEU A 35 13.89 5.40 11.49
CA LEU A 35 13.06 6.52 11.06
C LEU A 35 12.25 7.06 12.23
N SER A 36 11.69 8.26 12.06
CA SER A 36 10.67 8.79 12.98
C SER A 36 9.30 8.18 12.66
N GLU A 37 8.47 7.94 13.67
CA GLU A 37 7.08 7.48 13.48
C GLU A 37 6.28 8.43 12.57
N ARG A 38 6.56 9.73 12.64
CA ARG A 38 5.99 10.74 11.75
C ARG A 38 6.34 10.48 10.29
N THR A 39 7.59 10.11 10.01
CA THR A 39 8.05 9.77 8.65
C THR A 39 7.33 8.53 8.16
N VAL A 40 7.30 7.46 8.96
CA VAL A 40 6.57 6.23 8.62
C VAL A 40 5.11 6.54 8.28
N ARG A 41 4.42 7.32 9.13
CA ARG A 41 3.03 7.73 8.89
C ARG A 41 2.88 8.54 7.60
N ASN A 42 3.78 9.48 7.33
CA ASN A 42 3.75 10.32 6.15
C ASN A 42 3.91 9.53 4.85
N HIS A 43 4.63 8.42 4.88
CA HIS A 43 4.71 7.49 3.76
C HIS A 43 3.48 6.58 3.70
N THR A 44 3.12 5.94 4.81
CA THR A 44 2.11 4.87 4.78
C THR A 44 0.69 5.40 4.55
N ASN A 45 0.38 6.62 5.02
CA ASN A 45 -0.97 7.19 4.89
C ASN A 45 -1.38 7.51 3.44
N PRO A 46 -0.58 8.24 2.64
CA PRO A 46 -0.90 8.43 1.23
C PRO A 46 -0.83 7.11 0.46
N THR A 47 0.15 6.25 0.73
CA THR A 47 0.31 4.98 -0.01
C THR A 47 -0.87 4.04 0.22
N ILE A 48 -1.39 3.90 1.45
CA ILE A 48 -2.56 3.04 1.68
C ILE A 48 -3.82 3.57 0.99
N LYS A 49 -3.94 4.90 0.84
CA LYS A 49 -5.02 5.51 0.07
C LYS A 49 -4.89 5.13 -1.41
N GLN A 50 -3.69 5.24 -1.98
CA GLN A 50 -3.43 4.85 -3.37
C GLN A 50 -3.70 3.37 -3.61
N VAL A 51 -3.23 2.49 -2.72
CA VAL A 51 -3.49 1.04 -2.79
C VAL A 51 -4.99 0.74 -2.83
N LYS A 52 -5.79 1.40 -1.99
CA LYS A 52 -7.25 1.22 -1.98
C LYS A 52 -7.88 1.64 -3.31
N GLU A 53 -7.46 2.76 -3.89
CA GLU A 53 -7.97 3.22 -5.19
C GLU A 53 -7.58 2.26 -6.32
N ILE A 54 -6.34 1.78 -6.34
CA ILE A 54 -5.85 0.79 -7.32
C ILE A 54 -6.70 -0.49 -7.26
N ILE A 55 -6.92 -1.03 -6.05
CA ILE A 55 -7.75 -2.23 -5.86
C ILE A 55 -9.19 -1.99 -6.31
N LYS A 56 -9.74 -0.82 -6.01
CA LYS A 56 -11.09 -0.43 -6.42
C LYS A 56 -11.21 -0.42 -7.95
N GLN A 57 -10.31 0.29 -8.64
CA GLN A 57 -10.30 0.36 -10.10
C GLN A 57 -10.10 -1.01 -10.75
N ALA A 58 -9.24 -1.86 -10.18
CA ALA A 58 -9.04 -3.22 -10.67
C ALA A 58 -10.30 -4.08 -10.51
N THR A 59 -11.00 -3.94 -9.38
CA THR A 59 -12.26 -4.65 -9.12
C THR A 59 -13.35 -4.21 -10.08
N GLU A 60 -13.50 -2.90 -10.30
CA GLU A 60 -14.48 -2.32 -11.23
C GLU A 60 -14.23 -2.80 -12.68
N GLN A 61 -12.98 -2.87 -13.12
CA GLN A 61 -12.61 -3.40 -14.44
C GLN A 61 -12.98 -4.88 -14.60
N VAL A 62 -12.70 -5.71 -13.59
CA VAL A 62 -13.07 -7.13 -13.61
C VAL A 62 -14.58 -7.33 -13.62
N GLN A 63 -15.33 -6.52 -12.88
CA GLN A 63 -16.80 -6.56 -12.87
C GLN A 63 -17.39 -6.14 -14.21
N HIS A 64 -16.85 -5.09 -14.84
CA HIS A 64 -17.29 -4.67 -16.16
C HIS A 64 -17.00 -5.73 -17.24
N ALA A 65 -15.81 -6.35 -17.21
CA ALA A 65 -15.44 -7.42 -18.12
C ALA A 65 -16.30 -8.69 -17.96
N ARG A 66 -16.84 -8.95 -16.76
CA ARG A 66 -17.74 -10.08 -16.49
C ARG A 66 -19.22 -9.78 -16.77
N GLY A 67 -19.59 -8.52 -16.98
CA GLY A 67 -20.96 -8.09 -17.31
C GLY A 67 -21.24 -7.97 -18.80
N ILE A 68 -20.25 -8.26 -19.65
CA ILE A 68 -20.41 -8.45 -21.10
C ILE A 68 -20.47 -9.96 -21.34
N ASP A 69 -21.61 -10.56 -21.00
CA ASP A 69 -22.13 -11.83 -21.54
C ASP A 69 -23.65 -11.69 -21.64
#